data_AF-A0ABD5XPS5-F1
#
_entry.id   AF-A0ABD5XPS5-F1
#
_cell.length_a   1.000
_cell.length_b   1.000
_cell.length_c   1.000
_cell.angle_alpha   90.00
_cell.angle_beta   90.00
_cell.angle_gamma   90.00
#
_symmetry.space_group_name_H-M   'P 1'
#
loop_
_entity.id
_entity.type
_entity.pdbx_description
1 polymer ?
#
loop_
_entity_poly.entity_id
_entity_poly.type
_entity_poly.pdbx_seq_one_letter_code
_entity_poly.pdbx_strand_id
1 'polypeptide(L)'
;MTRPFSGVVRERVGDGLDADRLVFETVVGATPVEYEVAYESRGSHRLGPAEVTARDVLGLAEVDLSTAETTEVLVYPEVHAIAGWARRDLRALHETGVHEERREFDRLREYDRGDSLRGVHWKSTAKRDDLIVKEFSAEAETEAVSVSAGAAAAPGAADDMAEATASLVLALVEDGVPVDVSLADGTLTVTGERGSQVRLLERLATVGPGRVADADADVTVYGEADRVRVTVAGEDHEFAEFRAQRPATYGVSRPDPRARRDADGREADDGEVVA
;
A
#
# COMPACT_ATOMS: atom_id res chain seq x y z
N MET A 1 -32.21 -23.87 -16.73
CA MET A 1 -31.05 -24.71 -16.38
C MET A 1 -30.37 -25.13 -17.67
N THR A 2 -29.18 -24.60 -17.93
CA THR A 2 -28.37 -24.94 -19.11
C THR A 2 -27.75 -26.33 -18.90
N ARG A 3 -27.82 -27.21 -19.90
CA ARG A 3 -27.23 -28.55 -19.83
C ARG A 3 -25.70 -28.44 -19.92
N PRO A 4 -24.94 -29.22 -19.14
CA PRO A 4 -23.49 -29.24 -19.24
C PRO A 4 -23.02 -29.76 -20.60
N PHE A 5 -21.90 -29.24 -21.09
CA PHE A 5 -21.29 -29.63 -22.36
C PHE A 5 -19.76 -29.63 -22.27
N SER A 6 -19.10 -30.44 -23.09
CA SER A 6 -17.63 -30.44 -23.17
C SER A 6 -17.17 -29.23 -23.98
N GLY A 7 -16.12 -28.57 -23.51
CA GLY A 7 -15.57 -27.43 -24.20
C GLY A 7 -14.18 -27.06 -23.73
N VAL A 8 -13.58 -26.14 -24.47
CA VAL A 8 -12.32 -25.48 -24.11
C VAL A 8 -12.66 -24.11 -23.56
N VAL A 9 -12.28 -23.83 -22.32
CA VAL A 9 -12.36 -22.50 -21.70
C VAL A 9 -11.00 -21.83 -21.86
N ARG A 10 -10.98 -20.60 -22.35
CA ARG A 10 -9.80 -19.73 -22.41
C ARG A 10 -10.06 -18.51 -21.54
N GLU A 11 -9.23 -18.31 -20.54
CA GLU A 11 -9.28 -17.13 -19.70
C GLU A 11 -8.48 -15.99 -20.35
N ARG A 12 -8.95 -14.75 -20.15
CA ARG A 12 -8.18 -13.55 -20.51
C ARG A 12 -7.66 -12.89 -19.24
N VAL A 13 -6.39 -12.52 -19.27
CA VAL A 13 -5.72 -11.84 -18.16
C VAL A 13 -5.22 -10.51 -18.69
N GLY A 14 -5.57 -9.43 -18.00
CA GLY A 14 -5.15 -8.07 -18.34
C GLY A 14 -3.67 -7.84 -18.06
N ASP A 15 -3.12 -6.78 -18.64
CA ASP A 15 -1.72 -6.38 -18.42
C ASP A 15 -1.41 -6.27 -16.91
N GLY A 16 -0.19 -6.62 -16.48
CA GLY A 16 0.24 -6.55 -15.08
C GLY A 16 -0.18 -7.75 -14.21
N LEU A 17 -0.82 -8.75 -14.82
CA LEU A 17 -1.13 -10.05 -14.23
C LEU A 17 -0.56 -11.16 -15.13
N ASP A 18 -0.01 -12.21 -14.52
CA ASP A 18 0.41 -13.43 -15.19
C ASP A 18 -0.36 -14.63 -14.61
N ALA A 19 -0.68 -15.63 -15.41
CA ALA A 19 -1.41 -16.81 -14.94
C ALA A 19 -0.70 -18.09 -15.33
N ASP A 20 -0.65 -19.04 -14.38
CA ASP A 20 0.01 -20.33 -14.57
C ASP A 20 -0.64 -21.15 -15.71
N ARG A 21 -1.94 -20.91 -15.94
CA ARG A 21 -2.73 -21.55 -16.97
C ARG A 21 -3.89 -20.68 -17.42
N LEU A 22 -4.06 -20.61 -18.74
CA LEU A 22 -5.15 -19.85 -19.38
C LEU A 22 -6.12 -20.72 -20.18
N VAL A 23 -5.81 -22.00 -20.41
CA VAL A 23 -6.61 -22.87 -21.29
C VAL A 23 -6.98 -24.17 -20.58
N PHE A 24 -8.26 -24.49 -20.58
CA PHE A 24 -8.82 -25.61 -19.82
C PHE A 24 -9.77 -26.41 -20.70
N GLU A 25 -9.55 -27.72 -20.79
CA GLU A 25 -10.52 -28.64 -21.36
C GLU A 25 -11.39 -29.16 -20.21
N THR A 26 -12.69 -28.88 -20.24
CA THR A 26 -13.58 -29.19 -19.11
C THR A 26 -15.03 -29.39 -19.55
N VAL A 27 -15.88 -29.80 -18.61
CA VAL A 27 -17.33 -29.84 -18.77
C VAL A 27 -17.92 -28.55 -18.17
N VAL A 28 -18.29 -27.64 -19.05
CA VAL A 28 -18.82 -26.32 -18.70
C VAL A 28 -20.18 -26.49 -18.02
N GLY A 29 -20.34 -25.84 -16.86
CA GLY A 29 -21.56 -25.93 -16.03
C GLY A 29 -21.62 -27.14 -15.08
N ALA A 30 -20.57 -27.98 -15.04
CA ALA A 30 -20.47 -29.11 -14.11
C ALA A 30 -19.34 -28.97 -13.10
N THR A 31 -18.17 -28.46 -13.53
CA THR A 31 -16.96 -28.40 -12.69
C THR A 31 -16.33 -27.01 -12.78
N PRO A 32 -16.00 -26.36 -11.64
CA PRO A 32 -15.26 -25.11 -11.65
C PRO A 32 -13.84 -25.35 -12.18
N VAL A 33 -13.29 -24.32 -12.82
CA VAL A 33 -11.90 -24.27 -13.24
C VAL A 33 -11.17 -23.35 -12.27
N GLU A 34 -9.99 -23.77 -11.83
CA GLU A 34 -9.12 -23.00 -10.94
C GLU A 34 -7.79 -22.73 -11.64
N TYR A 35 -7.24 -21.54 -11.41
CA TYR A 35 -5.93 -21.11 -11.89
C TYR A 35 -5.30 -20.13 -10.89
N GLU A 36 -3.98 -20.04 -10.89
CA GLU A 36 -3.23 -19.12 -10.06
C GLU A 36 -2.80 -17.91 -10.87
N VAL A 37 -2.97 -16.73 -10.29
CA VAL A 37 -2.56 -15.46 -10.90
C VAL A 37 -1.42 -14.86 -10.08
N ALA A 38 -0.30 -14.60 -10.74
CA ALA A 38 0.80 -13.80 -10.22
C ALA A 38 0.57 -12.32 -10.56
N TYR A 39 0.92 -11.45 -9.62
CA TYR A 39 0.85 -10.01 -9.81
C TYR A 39 2.20 -9.51 -10.28
N GLU A 40 2.26 -8.91 -11.47
CA GLU A 40 3.52 -8.43 -12.06
C GLU A 40 3.74 -6.94 -11.82
N SER A 41 2.67 -6.14 -11.82
CA SER A 41 2.74 -4.71 -11.55
C SER A 41 1.56 -4.27 -10.69
N ARG A 42 1.74 -3.20 -9.91
CA ARG A 42 0.63 -2.58 -9.18
C ARG A 42 -0.39 -1.95 -10.14
N GLY A 43 -1.62 -1.78 -9.69
CA GLY A 43 -2.67 -1.14 -10.50
C GLY A 43 -4.00 -1.89 -10.51
N SER A 44 -4.95 -1.31 -11.26
CA SER A 44 -6.25 -1.91 -11.53
C SER A 44 -6.15 -2.75 -12.80
N HIS A 45 -6.35 -4.06 -12.62
CA HIS A 45 -6.25 -5.05 -13.67
C HIS A 45 -7.59 -5.78 -13.83
N ARG A 46 -7.74 -6.52 -14.92
CA ARG A 46 -8.98 -7.22 -15.25
C ARG A 46 -8.73 -8.68 -15.59
N LEU A 47 -9.53 -9.56 -15.01
CA LEU A 47 -9.69 -10.95 -15.44
C LEU A 47 -10.96 -11.09 -16.27
N GLY A 48 -10.89 -11.91 -17.30
CA GLY A 48 -11.96 -12.15 -18.23
C GLY A 48 -12.16 -11.07 -19.29
N PRO A 49 -13.21 -11.21 -20.11
CA PRO A 49 -14.16 -12.32 -20.09
C PRO A 49 -13.50 -13.63 -20.53
N ALA A 50 -14.01 -14.75 -20.01
CA ALA A 50 -13.59 -16.07 -20.43
C ALA A 50 -14.28 -16.44 -21.75
N GLU A 51 -13.51 -16.94 -22.69
CA GLU A 51 -14.01 -17.51 -23.94
C GLU A 51 -14.23 -19.00 -23.76
N VAL A 52 -15.31 -19.53 -24.33
CA VAL A 52 -15.67 -20.94 -24.24
C VAL A 52 -15.98 -21.46 -25.63
N THR A 53 -15.14 -22.37 -26.13
CA THR A 53 -15.44 -23.13 -27.34
C THR A 53 -16.16 -24.41 -26.94
N ALA A 54 -17.48 -24.45 -27.16
CA ALA A 54 -18.31 -25.64 -26.96
C ALA A 54 -18.13 -26.62 -28.11
N ARG A 55 -18.00 -27.91 -27.81
CA ARG A 55 -17.88 -28.98 -28.81
C ARG A 55 -18.98 -30.02 -28.63
N ASP A 56 -19.47 -30.57 -29.73
CA ASP A 56 -20.28 -31.78 -29.65
C ASP A 56 -19.42 -33.01 -29.26
N VAL A 57 -20.08 -34.10 -28.85
CA VAL A 57 -19.41 -35.32 -28.35
C VAL A 57 -18.55 -36.05 -29.40
N LEU A 58 -18.77 -35.78 -30.68
CA LEU A 58 -18.01 -36.30 -31.82
C LEU A 58 -16.96 -35.28 -32.32
N GLY A 59 -16.96 -34.05 -31.80
CA GLY A 59 -16.07 -32.97 -32.21
C GLY A 59 -16.32 -32.43 -33.62
N LEU A 60 -17.53 -32.59 -34.18
CA LEU A 60 -17.83 -32.24 -35.57
C LEU A 60 -18.35 -30.81 -35.74
N ALA A 61 -18.92 -30.25 -34.68
CA ALA A 61 -19.43 -28.90 -34.60
C ALA A 61 -18.84 -28.18 -33.37
N GLU A 62 -18.47 -26.92 -33.59
CA GLU A 62 -17.95 -26.02 -32.57
C GLU A 62 -18.80 -24.75 -32.53
N VAL A 63 -18.99 -24.20 -31.33
CA VAL A 63 -19.62 -22.90 -31.10
C VAL A 63 -18.78 -22.13 -30.10
N ASP A 64 -18.36 -20.92 -30.47
CA ASP A 64 -17.69 -20.01 -29.55
C ASP A 64 -18.71 -19.19 -28.75
N LEU A 65 -18.50 -19.14 -27.44
CA LEU A 65 -19.28 -18.42 -26.46
C LEU A 65 -18.33 -17.53 -25.66
N SER A 66 -18.83 -16.44 -25.09
CA SER A 66 -18.09 -15.60 -24.16
C SER A 66 -18.91 -15.47 -22.89
N THR A 67 -18.24 -15.51 -21.73
CA THR A 67 -18.87 -15.03 -20.51
C THR A 67 -19.07 -13.52 -20.61
N ALA A 68 -20.08 -13.00 -19.91
CA ALA A 68 -20.30 -11.55 -19.80
C ALA A 68 -19.54 -10.93 -18.61
N GLU A 69 -19.12 -11.78 -17.66
CA GLU A 69 -18.53 -11.35 -16.41
C GLU A 69 -17.02 -11.11 -16.58
N THR A 70 -16.56 -10.03 -15.97
CA THR A 70 -15.15 -9.71 -15.79
C THR A 70 -14.91 -9.36 -14.33
N THR A 71 -13.75 -9.73 -13.80
CA THR A 71 -13.38 -9.44 -12.42
C THR A 71 -12.31 -8.37 -12.40
N GLU A 72 -12.51 -7.32 -11.60
CA GLU A 72 -11.48 -6.30 -11.35
C GLU A 72 -10.58 -6.75 -10.20
N VAL A 73 -9.27 -6.61 -10.39
CA VAL A 73 -8.23 -6.97 -9.43
C VAL A 73 -7.38 -5.74 -9.17
N LEU A 74 -7.38 -5.24 -7.94
CA LEU A 74 -6.53 -4.13 -7.53
C LEU A 74 -5.27 -4.68 -6.84
N VAL A 75 -4.12 -4.49 -7.47
CA VAL A 75 -2.82 -4.90 -6.95
C VAL A 75 -2.18 -3.72 -6.23
N TYR A 76 -1.93 -3.90 -4.93
CA TYR A 76 -1.22 -2.93 -4.08
C TYR A 76 0.29 -2.95 -4.32
N PRO A 77 1.01 -1.85 -4.04
CA PRO A 77 2.47 -1.86 -4.04
C PRO A 77 3.02 -2.87 -3.02
N GLU A 78 4.19 -3.43 -3.29
CA GLU A 78 4.90 -4.25 -2.32
C GLU A 78 5.33 -3.40 -1.11
N VAL A 79 5.14 -3.93 0.09
CA VAL A 79 5.52 -3.27 1.34
C VAL A 79 6.73 -3.99 1.91
N HIS A 80 7.82 -3.26 2.08
CA HIS A 80 9.05 -3.78 2.63
C HIS A 80 9.25 -3.36 4.09
N ALA A 81 9.96 -4.22 4.81
CA ALA A 81 10.44 -3.91 6.15
C ALA A 81 11.41 -2.73 6.12
N ILE A 82 11.20 -1.73 6.99
CA ILE A 82 12.15 -0.65 7.21
C ILE A 82 13.13 -1.05 8.33
N ALA A 83 14.42 -0.80 8.12
CA ALA A 83 15.49 -1.07 9.06
C ALA A 83 15.31 -0.26 10.35
N GLY A 84 15.70 -0.84 11.49
CA GLY A 84 15.47 -0.21 12.79
C GLY A 84 16.22 1.11 13.02
N TRP A 85 17.32 1.37 12.29
CA TRP A 85 17.97 2.67 12.31
C TRP A 85 17.10 3.71 11.59
N ALA A 86 16.64 3.40 10.38
CA ALA A 86 15.80 4.26 9.59
C ALA A 86 14.46 4.57 10.28
N ARG A 87 13.82 3.57 10.91
CA ARG A 87 12.62 3.80 11.73
C ARG A 87 12.85 4.82 12.84
N ARG A 88 14.00 4.74 13.53
CA ARG A 88 14.34 5.69 14.59
C ARG A 88 14.54 7.10 14.06
N ASP A 89 15.23 7.25 12.94
CA ASP A 89 15.50 8.56 12.34
C ASP A 89 14.20 9.19 11.82
N LEU A 90 13.36 8.42 11.13
CA LEU A 90 12.03 8.88 10.68
C LEU A 90 11.13 9.28 11.86
N ARG A 91 11.14 8.51 12.94
CA ARG A 91 10.37 8.83 14.16
C ARG A 91 10.90 10.09 14.86
N ALA A 92 12.20 10.39 14.75
CA ALA A 92 12.78 11.59 15.33
C ALA A 92 12.30 12.88 14.64
N LEU A 93 11.81 12.80 13.39
CA LEU A 93 11.18 13.93 12.69
C LEU A 93 9.93 14.39 13.44
N HIS A 94 9.07 13.45 13.83
CA HIS A 94 7.90 13.74 14.66
C HIS A 94 8.31 14.41 15.97
N GLU A 95 9.29 13.86 16.70
CA GLU A 95 9.76 14.44 17.97
C GLU A 95 10.36 15.85 17.81
N THR A 96 11.00 16.13 16.67
CA THR A 96 11.61 17.44 16.38
C THR A 96 10.54 18.47 15.99
N GLY A 97 9.58 18.10 15.15
CA GLY A 97 8.42 18.93 14.82
C GLY A 97 7.64 19.33 16.07
N VAL A 98 7.37 18.38 16.98
CA VAL A 98 6.79 18.64 18.32
C VAL A 98 7.58 19.72 19.08
N HIS A 99 8.91 19.71 18.96
CA HIS A 99 9.77 20.65 19.67
C HIS A 99 9.85 22.03 19.01
N GLU A 100 9.86 22.13 17.69
CA GLU A 100 9.87 23.40 16.96
C GLU A 100 8.53 24.11 17.04
N GLU A 101 7.43 23.41 16.82
CA GLU A 101 6.08 23.95 16.98
C GLU A 101 5.85 24.46 18.40
N ARG A 102 6.19 23.70 19.45
CA ARG A 102 6.11 24.20 20.84
C ARG A 102 6.91 25.48 21.08
N ARG A 103 7.99 25.72 20.33
CA ARG A 103 8.75 26.97 20.41
C ARG A 103 8.07 28.10 19.63
N GLU A 104 7.45 27.81 18.49
CA GLU A 104 6.69 28.78 17.70
C GLU A 104 5.37 29.20 18.39
N PHE A 105 4.71 28.25 19.07
CA PHE A 105 3.49 28.47 19.86
C PHE A 105 3.73 29.15 21.22
N ASP A 106 4.98 29.41 21.64
CA ASP A 106 5.33 30.18 22.84
C ASP A 106 5.16 31.70 22.58
N ARG A 107 3.93 32.15 22.31
CA ARG A 107 3.62 33.58 22.11
C ARG A 107 3.46 34.28 23.47
N LEU A 108 4.25 35.33 23.69
CA LEU A 108 4.18 36.15 24.91
C LEU A 108 3.14 37.26 24.72
N ARG A 109 2.04 37.20 25.50
CA ARG A 109 1.00 38.24 25.53
C ARG A 109 0.99 38.97 26.87
N GLU A 110 0.58 40.23 26.86
CA GLU A 110 0.25 40.95 28.09
C GLU A 110 -0.91 40.24 28.82
N TYR A 111 -0.78 40.13 30.15
CA TYR A 111 -1.78 39.55 31.03
C TYR A 111 -3.10 40.31 30.95
N ASP A 112 -4.21 39.62 30.68
CA ASP A 112 -5.54 40.19 30.82
C ASP A 112 -6.18 39.80 32.16
N ARG A 113 -7.11 40.63 32.66
CA ARG A 113 -7.79 40.40 33.94
C ARG A 113 -8.78 39.23 33.78
N GLY A 114 -8.27 38.03 34.02
CA GLY A 114 -8.98 36.76 33.87
C GLY A 114 -8.02 35.58 33.67
N ASP A 115 -6.77 35.86 33.27
CA ASP A 115 -5.77 34.85 33.02
C ASP A 115 -5.25 34.19 34.32
N SER A 116 -4.97 32.89 34.25
CA SER A 116 -4.43 32.14 35.38
C SER A 116 -2.99 32.57 35.69
N LEU A 117 -2.72 32.99 36.93
CA LEU A 117 -1.38 33.38 37.40
C LEU A 117 -0.33 32.24 37.29
N ARG A 118 -0.77 30.99 37.07
CA ARG A 118 0.13 29.85 36.80
C ARG A 118 0.79 29.92 35.42
N GLY A 119 0.23 30.68 34.47
CA GLY A 119 0.77 30.87 33.12
C GLY A 119 1.76 32.03 32.98
N VAL A 120 2.13 32.70 34.08
CA VAL A 120 2.98 33.91 34.06
C VAL A 120 4.45 33.55 33.83
N HIS A 121 5.06 34.16 32.82
CA HIS A 121 6.48 33.99 32.53
C HIS A 121 7.34 34.99 33.33
N TRP A 122 7.66 34.62 34.57
CA TRP A 122 8.35 35.47 35.55
C TRP A 122 9.65 36.10 35.06
N LYS A 123 10.41 35.44 34.16
CA LYS A 123 11.67 35.98 33.62
C LYS A 123 11.43 37.13 32.62
N SER A 124 10.33 37.12 31.88
CA SER A 124 9.94 38.21 30.97
C SER A 124 9.23 39.33 31.74
N THR A 125 8.38 38.95 32.70
CA THR A 125 7.75 39.88 33.65
C THR A 125 8.79 40.65 34.46
N ALA A 126 9.88 40.03 34.94
CA ALA A 126 10.89 40.73 35.74
C ALA A 126 11.66 41.84 34.98
N LYS A 127 11.52 41.91 33.65
CA LYS A 127 12.19 42.91 32.80
C LYS A 127 11.23 43.97 32.25
N ARG A 128 9.94 43.90 32.58
CA ARG A 128 8.88 44.82 32.13
C ARG A 128 7.98 45.16 33.33
N ASP A 129 7.32 46.31 33.33
CA ASP A 129 6.41 46.69 34.43
C ASP A 129 5.03 45.98 34.34
N ASP A 130 4.84 45.10 33.35
CA ASP A 130 3.58 44.39 33.06
C ASP A 130 3.75 42.86 33.16
N LEU A 131 2.71 42.17 33.66
CA LEU A 131 2.67 40.70 33.72
C LEU A 131 2.54 40.14 32.29
N ILE A 132 3.38 39.17 31.93
CA ILE A 132 3.33 38.48 30.64
C ILE A 132 2.89 37.03 30.84
N VAL A 133 1.87 36.59 30.08
CA VAL A 133 1.29 35.25 30.13
C VAL A 133 1.64 34.49 28.86
N LYS A 134 1.92 33.18 29.02
CA LYS A 134 2.03 32.25 27.90
C LYS A 134 0.62 31.90 27.41
N GLU A 135 0.30 32.26 26.17
CA GLU A 135 -0.95 31.87 25.52
C GLU A 135 -0.70 30.64 24.66
N PHE A 136 -1.48 29.58 24.85
CA PHE A 136 -1.45 28.38 24.02
C PHE A 136 -2.65 28.45 23.06
N SER A 137 -2.45 28.44 21.74
CA SER A 137 -3.56 28.32 20.77
C SER A 137 -4.15 26.91 20.82
N ALA A 138 -5.47 26.81 20.64
CA ALA A 138 -6.23 25.57 20.82
C ALA A 138 -6.32 24.69 19.56
N GLU A 139 -5.69 25.06 18.44
CA GLU A 139 -5.52 24.17 17.29
C GLU A 139 -4.21 23.38 17.40
N ALA A 140 -4.21 22.36 18.25
CA ALA A 140 -3.24 21.28 18.10
C ALA A 140 -3.65 20.46 16.86
N GLU A 141 -3.14 20.84 15.70
CA GLU A 141 -3.05 19.91 14.58
C GLU A 141 -2.33 18.67 15.11
N THR A 142 -2.84 17.49 14.79
CA THR A 142 -2.20 16.26 15.24
C THR A 142 -0.84 16.21 14.56
N GLU A 143 0.24 16.40 15.33
CA GLU A 143 1.65 16.47 14.90
C GLU A 143 1.98 15.28 13.98
N ALA A 144 1.72 15.39 12.69
CA ALA A 144 1.91 14.34 11.71
C ALA A 144 3.21 14.58 10.96
N VAL A 145 3.93 13.51 10.60
CA VAL A 145 5.08 13.64 9.71
C VAL A 145 4.55 13.85 8.30
N SER A 146 5.06 14.85 7.59
CA SER A 146 4.69 15.11 6.20
C SER A 146 5.56 14.27 5.25
N VAL A 147 4.90 13.56 4.32
CA VAL A 147 5.55 12.74 3.29
C VAL A 147 5.02 13.16 1.92
N SER A 148 5.86 13.72 1.04
CA SER A 148 5.46 13.97 -0.33
C SER A 148 6.14 13.04 -1.32
N ALA A 149 5.36 12.48 -2.24
CA ALA A 149 5.88 11.52 -3.22
C ALA A 149 5.58 11.92 -4.66
N GLY A 150 6.56 11.69 -5.53
CA GLY A 150 6.47 11.91 -6.97
C GLY A 150 7.34 10.92 -7.73
N ALA A 151 7.15 10.82 -9.03
CA ALA A 151 7.94 9.94 -9.88
C ALA A 151 8.15 10.53 -11.28
N ALA A 152 9.31 10.26 -11.86
CA ALA A 152 9.60 10.57 -13.24
C ALA A 152 8.65 9.82 -14.18
N ALA A 153 8.43 10.36 -15.38
CA ALA A 153 7.73 9.67 -16.46
C ALA A 153 8.66 8.64 -17.12
N ALA A 154 9.09 7.65 -16.33
CA ALA A 154 9.94 6.54 -16.74
C ALA A 154 9.26 5.21 -16.37
N PRO A 155 9.51 4.12 -17.12
CA PRO A 155 9.01 2.79 -16.75
C PRO A 155 9.45 2.40 -15.33
N GLY A 156 8.56 1.81 -14.54
CA GLY A 156 8.85 1.36 -13.16
C GLY A 156 8.95 2.46 -12.10
N ALA A 157 9.29 3.69 -12.46
CA ALA A 157 9.54 4.78 -11.51
C ALA A 157 8.35 5.07 -10.57
N ALA A 158 7.12 5.03 -11.10
CA ALA A 158 5.92 5.21 -10.29
C ALA A 158 5.66 4.01 -9.36
N ASP A 159 6.01 2.81 -9.79
CA ASP A 159 5.84 1.58 -9.03
C ASP A 159 6.80 1.56 -7.85
N ASP A 160 8.08 1.81 -8.10
CA ASP A 160 9.10 1.89 -7.06
C ASP A 160 8.81 3.02 -6.06
N MET A 161 8.34 4.19 -6.54
CA MET A 161 7.90 5.28 -5.65
C MET A 161 6.76 4.85 -4.73
N ALA A 162 5.78 4.12 -5.25
CA ALA A 162 4.64 3.66 -4.47
C ALA A 162 5.06 2.63 -3.42
N GLU A 163 5.97 1.72 -3.75
CA GLU A 163 6.56 0.76 -2.80
C GLU A 163 7.31 1.46 -1.67
N ALA A 164 8.17 2.43 -2.01
CA ALA A 164 8.92 3.21 -1.04
C ALA A 164 7.99 4.00 -0.11
N THR A 165 7.02 4.70 -0.69
CA THR A 165 6.05 5.50 0.06
C THR A 165 5.21 4.63 0.99
N ALA A 166 4.66 3.51 0.50
CA ALA A 166 3.90 2.57 1.32
C ALA A 166 4.73 2.04 2.49
N SER A 167 5.97 1.64 2.22
CA SER A 167 6.87 1.07 3.22
C SER A 167 7.24 2.07 4.32
N LEU A 168 7.58 3.31 3.95
CA LEU A 168 7.95 4.36 4.90
C LEU A 168 6.76 4.82 5.75
N VAL A 169 5.63 5.09 5.10
CA VAL A 169 4.41 5.58 5.79
C VAL A 169 3.86 4.53 6.74
N LEU A 170 3.77 3.26 6.30
CA LEU A 170 3.26 2.20 7.17
C LEU A 170 4.20 1.93 8.34
N ALA A 171 5.53 2.02 8.16
CA ALA A 171 6.48 1.88 9.26
C ALA A 171 6.32 2.99 10.32
N LEU A 172 6.12 4.25 9.91
CA LEU A 172 5.84 5.37 10.82
C LEU A 172 4.53 5.17 11.58
N VAL A 173 3.48 4.76 10.87
CA VAL A 173 2.15 4.52 11.44
C VAL A 173 2.16 3.34 12.42
N GLU A 174 2.90 2.28 12.13
CA GLU A 174 3.14 1.17 13.07
C GLU A 174 3.82 1.65 14.36
N ASP A 175 4.68 2.66 14.27
CA ASP A 175 5.36 3.31 15.41
C ASP A 175 4.46 4.35 16.12
N GLY A 176 3.19 4.47 15.72
CA GLY A 176 2.20 5.36 16.31
C GLY A 176 2.31 6.81 15.85
N VAL A 177 3.07 7.07 14.78
CA VAL A 177 3.23 8.41 14.20
C VAL A 177 2.23 8.58 13.06
N PRO A 178 1.28 9.52 13.16
CA PRO A 178 0.40 9.86 12.04
C PRO A 178 1.21 10.53 10.93
N VAL A 179 0.77 10.36 9.68
CA VAL A 179 1.51 10.80 8.50
C VAL A 179 0.59 11.50 7.53
N ASP A 180 0.92 12.73 7.13
CA ASP A 180 0.24 13.42 6.04
C ASP A 180 0.96 13.14 4.73
N VAL A 181 0.27 12.50 3.79
CA VAL A 181 0.83 12.07 2.52
C VAL A 181 0.34 12.99 1.40
N SER A 182 1.29 13.54 0.62
CA SER A 182 1.03 14.43 -0.51
C SER A 182 1.51 13.80 -1.82
N LEU A 183 0.56 13.38 -2.64
CA LEU A 183 0.78 12.76 -3.96
C LEU A 183 0.42 13.73 -5.09
N ALA A 184 0.80 13.39 -6.32
CA ALA A 184 0.46 14.18 -7.51
C ALA A 184 -1.05 14.32 -7.75
N ASP A 185 -1.86 13.42 -7.19
CA ASP A 185 -3.31 13.37 -7.39
C ASP A 185 -4.12 13.78 -6.14
N GLY A 186 -3.47 14.17 -5.04
CA GLY A 186 -4.15 14.64 -3.83
C GLY A 186 -3.37 14.37 -2.54
N THR A 187 -3.96 14.77 -1.41
CA THR A 187 -3.41 14.59 -0.07
C THR A 187 -4.30 13.68 0.78
N LEU A 188 -3.71 12.99 1.75
CA LEU A 188 -4.42 12.16 2.72
C LEU A 188 -3.66 12.02 4.03
N THR A 189 -4.38 11.99 5.15
CA THR A 189 -3.81 11.69 6.46
C THR A 189 -3.92 10.20 6.75
N VAL A 190 -2.78 9.60 7.12
CA VAL A 190 -2.64 8.19 7.43
C VAL A 190 -2.42 8.00 8.93
N THR A 191 -3.24 7.16 9.55
CA THR A 191 -3.18 6.86 10.99
C THR A 191 -3.07 5.35 11.22
N GLY A 192 -2.92 4.92 12.48
CA GLY A 192 -2.89 3.51 12.89
C GLY A 192 -4.17 2.73 12.59
N GLU A 193 -5.23 3.39 12.12
CA GLU A 193 -6.47 2.74 11.74
C GLU A 193 -6.31 1.96 10.42
N ARG A 194 -6.70 0.68 10.45
CA ARG A 194 -6.63 -0.19 9.26
C ARG A 194 -7.33 0.39 8.03
N GLY A 195 -8.45 1.09 8.21
CA GLY A 195 -9.17 1.73 7.10
C GLY A 195 -8.38 2.86 6.44
N SER A 196 -7.57 3.58 7.21
CA SER A 196 -6.70 4.64 6.70
C SER A 196 -5.51 4.06 5.92
N GLN A 197 -4.89 3.00 6.44
CA GLN A 197 -3.83 2.25 5.76
C GLN A 197 -4.29 1.64 4.42
N VAL A 198 -5.50 1.08 4.38
CA VAL A 198 -6.07 0.54 3.13
C VAL A 198 -6.27 1.63 2.09
N ARG A 199 -6.79 2.81 2.48
CA ARG A 199 -6.96 3.94 1.56
C ARG A 199 -5.63 4.43 0.98
N LEU A 200 -4.57 4.43 1.78
CA LEU A 200 -3.22 4.72 1.30
C LEU A 200 -2.81 3.72 0.20
N LEU A 201 -2.92 2.42 0.46
CA LEU A 201 -2.53 1.37 -0.49
C LEU A 201 -3.39 1.40 -1.77
N GLU A 202 -4.69 1.64 -1.65
CA GLU A 202 -5.59 1.84 -2.79
C GLU A 202 -5.17 3.03 -3.64
N ARG A 203 -4.79 4.14 -3.00
CA ARG A 203 -4.31 5.33 -3.70
C ARG A 203 -2.99 5.07 -4.42
N LEU A 204 -2.02 4.52 -3.70
CA LEU A 204 -0.69 4.17 -4.23
C LEU A 204 -0.74 3.09 -5.32
N ALA A 205 -1.75 2.21 -5.31
CA ALA A 205 -1.95 1.26 -6.40
C ALA A 205 -2.24 1.96 -7.73
N THR A 206 -2.93 3.10 -7.71
CA THR A 206 -3.43 3.78 -8.93
C THR A 206 -2.67 5.05 -9.30
N VAL A 207 -1.85 5.60 -8.39
CA VAL A 207 -1.13 6.86 -8.63
C VAL A 207 -0.16 6.72 -9.80
N GLY A 208 -0.14 7.71 -10.69
CA GLY A 208 0.77 7.75 -11.84
C GLY A 208 2.07 8.52 -11.55
N PRO A 209 2.94 8.70 -12.57
CA PRO A 209 4.08 9.59 -12.46
C PRO A 209 3.63 11.04 -12.27
N GLY A 210 4.47 11.82 -11.58
CA GLY A 210 4.14 13.18 -11.19
C GLY A 210 5.28 13.88 -10.46
N ARG A 211 5.19 15.21 -10.32
CA ARG A 211 6.14 15.94 -9.47
C ARG A 211 5.79 15.71 -8.00
N VAL A 212 6.80 15.83 -7.14
CA VAL A 212 6.59 15.98 -5.70
C VAL A 212 5.70 17.21 -5.49
N ALA A 213 4.59 17.03 -4.77
CA ALA A 213 3.58 18.06 -4.58
C ALA A 213 4.02 19.08 -3.53
N ASP A 214 4.74 18.62 -2.51
CA ASP A 214 5.30 19.45 -1.44
C ASP A 214 6.79 19.13 -1.27
N ALA A 215 7.65 20.04 -1.74
CA ALA A 215 9.10 19.86 -1.69
C ALA A 215 9.68 20.17 -0.31
N ASP A 216 8.90 20.81 0.57
CA ASP A 216 9.31 21.18 1.93
C ASP A 216 8.86 20.14 2.97
N ALA A 217 8.24 19.03 2.54
CA ALA A 217 7.84 17.94 3.40
C ALA A 217 9.04 17.30 4.13
N ASP A 218 8.82 16.82 5.36
CA ASP A 218 9.82 16.19 6.22
C ASP A 218 10.54 15.04 5.51
N VAL A 219 9.76 14.29 4.71
CA VAL A 219 10.23 13.22 3.85
C VAL A 219 9.73 13.44 2.43
N THR A 220 10.64 13.45 1.47
CA THR A 220 10.31 13.43 0.04
C THR A 220 10.72 12.11 -0.58
N VAL A 221 9.83 11.49 -1.36
CA VAL A 221 10.10 10.26 -2.12
C VAL A 221 10.02 10.58 -3.61
N TYR A 222 11.10 10.29 -4.34
CA TYR A 222 11.14 10.50 -5.79
C TYR A 222 11.59 9.24 -6.54
N GLY A 223 10.68 8.66 -7.32
CA GLY A 223 10.97 7.55 -8.22
C GLY A 223 11.69 8.01 -9.48
N GLU A 224 12.86 7.45 -9.75
CA GLU A 224 13.63 7.59 -10.99
C GLU A 224 13.54 6.28 -11.79
N ALA A 225 14.22 6.17 -12.93
CA ALA A 225 14.08 5.00 -13.82
C ALA A 225 14.62 3.68 -13.25
N ASP A 226 15.56 3.75 -12.30
CA ASP A 226 16.31 2.61 -11.78
C ASP A 226 16.57 2.69 -10.27
N ARG A 227 15.99 3.69 -9.59
CA ARG A 227 16.17 3.93 -8.15
C ARG A 227 15.06 4.82 -7.60
N VAL A 228 14.93 4.80 -6.28
CA VAL A 228 14.07 5.72 -5.55
C VAL A 228 14.93 6.53 -4.60
N ARG A 229 14.86 7.85 -4.75
CA ARG A 229 15.49 8.80 -3.85
C ARG A 229 14.53 9.11 -2.72
N VAL A 230 15.03 9.07 -1.49
CA VAL A 230 14.32 9.49 -0.29
C VAL A 230 15.13 10.62 0.33
N THR A 231 14.54 11.81 0.41
CA THR A 231 15.15 12.94 1.10
C THR A 231 14.53 13.05 2.48
N VAL A 232 15.36 13.03 3.52
CA VAL A 232 14.93 13.15 4.92
C VAL A 232 15.71 14.29 5.56
N ALA A 233 15.02 15.30 6.10
CA ALA A 233 15.67 16.47 6.72
C ALA A 233 16.73 17.14 5.82
N GLY A 234 16.52 17.12 4.49
CA GLY A 234 17.43 17.69 3.49
C GLY A 234 18.61 16.79 3.10
N GLU A 235 18.74 15.59 3.66
CA GLU A 235 19.74 14.60 3.25
C GLU A 235 19.14 13.60 2.26
N ASP A 236 19.82 13.40 1.12
CA ASP A 236 19.40 12.46 0.08
C ASP A 236 19.93 11.05 0.37
N HIS A 237 19.04 10.07 0.28
CA HIS A 237 19.33 8.65 0.46
C HIS A 237 18.66 7.82 -0.63
N GLU A 238 19.13 6.59 -0.87
CA GLU A 238 18.39 5.63 -1.68
C GLU A 238 17.45 4.79 -0.82
N PHE A 239 16.22 4.56 -1.28
CA PHE A 239 15.24 3.75 -0.53
C PHE A 239 15.77 2.34 -0.21
N ALA A 240 16.64 1.78 -1.07
CA ALA A 240 17.29 0.50 -0.84
C ALA A 240 18.06 0.45 0.50
N GLU A 241 18.59 1.57 0.99
CA GLU A 241 19.30 1.68 2.27
C GLU A 241 18.35 1.51 3.47
N PHE A 242 17.11 1.96 3.33
CA PHE A 242 16.09 1.90 4.37
C PHE A 242 15.57 0.47 4.58
N ARG A 243 15.70 -0.40 3.57
CA ARG A 243 15.15 -1.76 3.64
C ARG A 243 15.93 -2.62 4.65
N ALA A 244 15.21 -3.33 5.52
CA ALA A 244 15.86 -4.31 6.38
C ALA A 244 16.40 -5.48 5.54
N GLN A 245 17.62 -5.93 5.84
CA GLN A 245 18.26 -7.06 5.15
C GLN A 245 17.61 -8.43 5.44
N ARG A 246 16.47 -8.45 6.13
CA ARG A 246 15.59 -9.60 6.27
C ARG A 246 14.17 -9.17 5.92
N PRO A 247 13.43 -9.94 5.11
CA PRO A 247 12.04 -9.61 4.82
C PRO A 247 11.25 -9.56 6.13
N ALA A 248 10.51 -8.48 6.37
CA ALA A 248 9.44 -8.48 7.35
C ALA A 248 8.43 -9.51 6.85
N THR A 249 8.14 -10.49 7.68
CA THR A 249 7.03 -11.41 7.45
C THR A 249 5.73 -10.64 7.62
N TYR A 250 5.35 -9.87 6.61
CA TYR A 250 3.94 -9.56 6.40
C TYR A 250 3.33 -10.82 5.83
N GLY A 251 2.50 -11.49 6.64
CA GLY A 251 1.89 -12.77 6.33
C GLY A 251 0.90 -12.68 5.18
N VAL A 252 1.42 -12.71 3.95
CA VAL A 252 0.75 -13.36 2.84
C VAL A 252 1.49 -14.69 2.68
N SER A 253 0.87 -15.79 3.12
CA SER A 253 1.36 -17.12 2.80
C SER A 253 1.49 -17.19 1.29
N ARG A 254 2.72 -17.17 0.77
CA ARG A 254 3.01 -17.77 -0.53
C ARG A 254 2.56 -19.22 -0.43
N PRO A 255 1.58 -19.67 -1.23
CA PRO A 255 1.34 -21.10 -1.35
C PRO A 255 2.63 -21.72 -1.85
N ASP A 256 3.15 -22.73 -1.15
CA ASP A 256 4.28 -23.50 -1.64
C ASP A 256 3.81 -24.35 -2.83
N PRO A 257 4.25 -24.07 -4.08
CA PRO A 257 3.79 -24.79 -5.26
C PRO A 257 4.24 -26.26 -5.28
N ARG A 258 5.06 -26.70 -4.32
CA ARG A 258 5.55 -28.08 -4.23
C ARG A 258 4.77 -28.96 -3.27
N ALA A 259 3.82 -28.43 -2.49
CA ALA A 259 3.15 -29.18 -1.43
C ALA A 259 1.96 -30.06 -1.91
N ARG A 260 1.59 -30.07 -3.20
CA ARG A 260 0.43 -30.85 -3.70
C ARG A 260 0.76 -32.11 -4.49
N ARG A 261 2.03 -32.50 -4.62
CA ARG A 261 2.42 -33.64 -5.49
C ARG A 261 2.38 -35.04 -4.86
N ASP A 262 2.04 -35.16 -3.57
CA ASP A 262 2.16 -36.44 -2.86
C ASP A 262 0.81 -37.09 -2.43
N ALA A 263 -0.33 -36.59 -2.90
CA ALA A 263 -1.65 -37.13 -2.50
C ALA A 263 -2.39 -37.95 -3.56
N ASP A 264 -1.81 -38.16 -4.74
CA ASP A 264 -2.44 -38.94 -5.81
C ASP A 264 -1.54 -40.13 -6.19
N GLY A 265 -1.65 -41.20 -5.41
CA GLY A 265 -0.79 -42.36 -5.58
C GLY A 265 -1.05 -43.49 -4.60
N ARG A 266 -2.31 -43.89 -4.39
CA ARG A 266 -2.67 -45.25 -3.94
C ARG A 266 -4.00 -45.70 -4.54
N GLU A 267 -3.94 -46.29 -5.72
CA GLU A 267 -4.84 -47.37 -6.13
C GLU A 267 -4.37 -48.69 -5.51
N ALA A 268 -5.30 -49.40 -4.86
CA ALA A 268 -5.43 -50.85 -4.70
C ALA A 268 -6.69 -51.05 -3.82
N ASP A 269 -7.86 -51.32 -4.38
CA ASP A 269 -8.35 -52.61 -4.89
C ASP A 269 -8.65 -53.65 -3.79
N ASP A 270 -9.79 -54.32 -4.02
CA ASP A 270 -10.41 -55.47 -3.36
C ASP A 270 -11.08 -55.33 -1.97
N GLY A 271 -12.35 -55.73 -1.91
CA GLY A 271 -13.00 -56.17 -0.66
C GLY A 271 -14.53 -56.14 -0.61
N GLU A 272 -15.16 -57.17 -1.17
CA GLU A 272 -16.58 -57.54 -1.15
C GLU A 272 -17.27 -57.60 0.24
N VAL A 273 -18.62 -57.58 0.23
CA VAL A 273 -19.64 -58.06 1.21
C VAL A 273 -19.73 -57.40 2.62
N VAL A 274 -20.88 -57.21 3.32
CA VAL A 274 -22.27 -57.71 3.27
C VAL A 274 -23.19 -56.69 4.00
N ALA A 275 -24.49 -56.75 3.65
CA ALA A 275 -25.71 -56.34 4.38
C ALA A 275 -26.21 -54.89 4.23
#